data_AF-A0A644ZGY2-F1
#
_entry.id   AF-A0A644ZGY2-F1
#
_cell.length_a   1.000
_cell.length_b   1.000
_cell.length_c   1.000
_cell.angle_alpha   90.00
_cell.angle_beta   90.00
_cell.angle_gamma   90.00
#
_symmetry.space_group_name_H-M   'P 1'
#
loop_
_entity.id
_entity.type
_entity.pdbx_description
1 polymer ?
#
loop_
_entity_poly.entity_id
_entity_poly.type
_entity_poly.pdbx_seq_one_letter_code
_entity_poly.pdbx_strand_id
1 'polypeptide(L)'
;MAYSVYDSLKEDDEYRQRIADELKVPVALELNGGEGLPELIQVGFDNPIGLSTLPHKSGYVFDGWYHESTLQNLWDMSLDTITDGTTIFAKWREYYIGDKGPAGGIIFHDKGNSNAGWRYLEVASADAGRALFGYFRPDGTDTKEIGTQSDFGAGKSNTYELTSKMTNTAYKGLSGAGTTSQYAANICSEYSIEENGIKYDDWFLPSIGELGMLYEILKNSLDMSGSYWSSTEYFDLNAWYFNFSNGEQNNINRSFLYKVRPIRAFAPPPVSQKPQNNISVKQSPIAKVNIPTPQPFEVTKEVYLGNWKDNDWDADVVIYMKDKNRLSMTYSFRDGSKVVNDYYIQQILNSKAVLKRFEDNIGEYYTLDIKTSELKLYDREGYISTLRIIRKVPLEMLLP
;
A
#
# COMPACT_ATOMS: atom_id res chain seq x y z
N MET A 1 18.19 38.87 -7.64
CA MET A 1 19.05 39.23 -8.80
C MET A 1 18.99 38.18 -9.92
N ALA A 2 18.90 36.88 -9.61
CA ALA A 2 18.75 35.83 -10.64
C ALA A 2 17.43 35.94 -11.44
N TYR A 3 16.31 36.20 -10.75
CA TYR A 3 14.97 36.28 -11.37
C TYR A 3 14.86 37.38 -12.46
N SER A 4 15.49 38.54 -12.25
CA SER A 4 15.43 39.67 -13.20
C SER A 4 16.27 39.44 -14.46
N VAL A 5 17.22 38.51 -14.43
CA VAL A 5 18.03 38.16 -15.61
C VAL A 5 17.29 37.12 -16.46
N TYR A 6 16.62 36.16 -15.83
CA TYR A 6 15.87 35.10 -16.52
C TYR A 6 14.69 35.63 -17.37
N ASP A 7 13.92 36.58 -16.84
CA ASP A 7 12.78 37.18 -17.54
C ASP A 7 13.18 38.00 -18.78
N SER A 8 14.43 38.46 -18.86
CA SER A 8 14.94 39.27 -19.98
C SER A 8 15.36 38.45 -21.22
N LEU A 9 15.37 37.11 -21.14
CA LEU A 9 15.99 36.23 -22.13
C LEU A 9 14.98 35.49 -23.02
N LYS A 10 13.88 36.12 -23.43
CA LYS A 10 12.75 35.51 -24.17
C LYS A 10 13.03 35.01 -25.60
N GLU A 11 14.26 34.99 -26.09
CA GLU A 11 14.54 34.78 -27.52
C GLU A 11 15.36 33.53 -27.91
N ASP A 12 15.79 32.67 -26.97
CA ASP A 12 16.50 31.43 -27.35
C ASP A 12 16.31 30.29 -26.33
N ASP A 13 15.53 29.26 -26.71
CA ASP A 13 15.17 28.13 -25.86
C ASP A 13 16.38 27.24 -25.52
N GLU A 14 17.40 27.17 -26.38
CA GLU A 14 18.60 26.34 -26.16
C GLU A 14 19.54 26.99 -25.13
N TYR A 15 19.59 28.34 -25.11
CA TYR A 15 20.36 29.11 -24.13
C TYR A 15 19.67 29.19 -22.76
N ARG A 16 18.33 29.21 -22.72
CA ARG A 16 17.53 29.11 -21.48
C ARG A 16 17.77 27.79 -20.76
N GLN A 17 17.73 26.67 -21.48
CA GLN A 17 17.98 25.35 -20.91
C GLN A 17 19.40 25.26 -20.32
N ARG A 18 20.40 25.81 -21.02
CA ARG A 18 21.80 25.82 -20.56
C ARG A 18 22.02 26.67 -19.30
N ILE A 19 21.34 27.82 -19.19
CA ILE A 19 21.39 28.69 -18.01
C ILE A 19 20.58 28.11 -16.85
N ALA A 20 19.44 27.46 -17.12
CA ALA A 20 18.62 26.77 -16.12
C ALA A 20 19.34 25.57 -15.50
N ASP A 21 20.14 24.85 -16.30
CA ASP A 21 21.00 23.75 -15.84
C ASP A 21 22.22 24.24 -15.02
N GLU A 22 22.71 25.46 -15.27
CA GLU A 22 23.79 26.09 -14.51
C GLU A 22 23.29 26.83 -13.24
N LEU A 23 22.07 27.38 -13.24
CA LEU A 23 21.43 27.95 -12.06
C LEU A 23 20.71 26.88 -11.25
N LYS A 24 21.43 26.32 -10.28
CA LYS A 24 20.80 25.52 -9.23
C LYS A 24 20.20 26.41 -8.16
N VAL A 25 18.96 26.14 -7.79
CA VAL A 25 18.27 26.79 -6.68
C VAL A 25 18.15 25.84 -5.48
N PRO A 26 18.32 26.35 -4.26
CA PRO A 26 18.10 25.58 -3.05
C PRO A 26 16.60 25.31 -2.87
N VAL A 27 16.24 24.05 -2.65
CA VAL A 27 14.89 23.64 -2.23
C VAL A 27 14.98 23.02 -0.85
N ALA A 28 14.21 23.55 0.10
CA ALA A 28 14.10 23.01 1.44
C ALA A 28 13.09 21.86 1.47
N LEU A 29 13.46 20.75 2.10
CA LEU A 29 12.61 19.57 2.30
C LEU A 29 12.22 19.49 3.76
N GLU A 30 10.95 19.79 4.08
CA GLU A 30 10.39 19.55 5.40
C GLU A 30 9.79 18.14 5.45
N LEU A 31 10.51 17.22 6.08
CA LEU A 31 10.14 15.80 6.09
C LEU A 31 9.00 15.48 7.06
N ASN A 32 8.56 16.42 7.91
CA ASN A 32 7.45 16.24 8.85
C ASN A 32 7.61 14.96 9.71
N GLY A 33 8.83 14.77 10.23
CA GLY A 33 9.23 13.61 11.02
C GLY A 33 9.53 12.34 10.22
N GLY A 34 9.68 12.45 8.89
CA GLY A 34 10.34 11.45 8.06
C GLY A 34 11.85 11.67 7.98
N GLU A 35 12.54 10.72 7.38
CA GLU A 35 14.00 10.65 7.24
C GLU A 35 14.38 10.14 5.84
N GLY A 36 15.69 9.99 5.57
CA GLY A 36 16.20 9.41 4.33
C GLY A 36 16.48 10.40 3.20
N LEU A 37 16.27 11.69 3.43
CA LEU A 37 16.66 12.78 2.52
C LEU A 37 17.33 13.93 3.30
N PRO A 38 18.23 14.70 2.66
CA PRO A 38 18.77 15.91 3.26
C PRO A 38 17.71 17.02 3.36
N GLU A 39 17.83 17.91 4.34
CA GLU A 39 16.91 19.04 4.54
C GLU A 39 16.96 20.08 3.42
N LEU A 40 18.04 20.08 2.62
CA LEU A 40 18.24 21.01 1.51
C LEU A 40 18.83 20.29 0.31
N ILE A 41 18.20 20.45 -0.86
CA ILE A 41 18.70 19.95 -2.15
C ILE A 41 18.93 21.10 -3.12
N GLN A 42 19.76 20.85 -4.13
CA GLN A 42 20.04 21.79 -5.21
C GLN A 42 19.42 21.24 -6.50
N VAL A 43 18.43 21.94 -7.05
CA VAL A 43 17.71 21.53 -8.27
C VAL A 43 17.91 22.59 -9.35
N GLY A 44 18.03 22.17 -10.62
CA GLY A 44 18.07 23.12 -11.72
C GLY A 44 16.80 23.98 -11.76
N PHE A 45 16.94 25.23 -12.17
CA PHE A 45 15.81 26.14 -12.31
C PHE A 45 14.81 25.57 -13.35
N ASP A 46 13.50 25.67 -13.10
CA ASP A 46 12.43 25.09 -13.94
C ASP A 46 12.50 23.57 -14.20
N ASN A 47 13.37 22.83 -13.51
CA ASN A 47 13.43 21.38 -13.61
C ASN A 47 12.57 20.71 -12.51
N PRO A 48 11.88 19.60 -12.81
CA PRO A 48 11.25 18.75 -11.81
C PRO A 48 12.21 18.35 -10.69
N ILE A 49 11.70 18.22 -9.46
CA ILE A 49 12.46 17.68 -8.33
C ILE A 49 12.76 16.18 -8.58
N GLY A 50 13.89 15.87 -9.21
CA GLY A 50 14.31 14.50 -9.49
C GLY A 50 14.94 13.83 -8.27
N LEU A 51 14.16 13.45 -7.26
CA LEU A 51 14.68 12.70 -6.12
C LEU A 51 14.91 11.23 -6.51
N SER A 52 16.14 10.74 -6.34
CA SER A 52 16.52 9.35 -6.64
C SER A 52 15.96 8.34 -5.63
N THR A 53 15.56 8.81 -4.44
CA THR A 53 14.96 8.02 -3.37
C THR A 53 13.82 8.80 -2.73
N LEU A 54 12.78 8.09 -2.29
CA LEU A 54 11.70 8.69 -1.50
C LEU A 54 12.12 8.77 -0.02
N PRO A 55 11.65 9.78 0.73
CA PRO A 55 11.83 9.77 2.17
C PRO A 55 11.06 8.58 2.76
N HIS A 56 11.41 8.18 3.98
CA HIS A 56 10.69 7.15 4.73
C HIS A 56 10.35 7.62 6.14
N LYS A 57 9.27 7.10 6.70
CA LYS A 57 8.87 7.36 8.09
C LYS A 57 8.38 6.05 8.69
N SER A 58 9.03 5.62 9.77
CA SER A 58 8.70 4.35 10.41
C SER A 58 7.21 4.30 10.76
N GLY A 59 6.53 3.26 10.27
CA GLY A 59 5.11 3.03 10.50
C GLY A 59 4.14 3.85 9.64
N TYR A 60 4.62 4.57 8.64
CA TYR A 60 3.81 5.36 7.72
C TYR A 60 4.23 5.17 6.26
N VAL A 61 3.32 5.48 5.34
CA VAL A 61 3.57 5.51 3.90
C VAL A 61 3.68 6.96 3.44
N PHE A 62 4.65 7.24 2.58
CA PHE A 62 4.80 8.55 1.95
C PHE A 62 3.61 8.83 1.03
N ASP A 63 2.88 9.93 1.28
CA ASP A 63 1.64 10.30 0.58
C ASP A 63 1.87 11.43 -0.44
N GLY A 64 3.09 11.95 -0.54
CA GLY A 64 3.48 12.99 -1.49
C GLY A 64 4.07 14.24 -0.85
N TRP A 65 4.48 15.17 -1.72
CA TRP A 65 5.00 16.48 -1.36
C TRP A 65 3.88 17.53 -1.48
N TYR A 66 3.92 18.54 -0.62
CA TYR A 66 2.91 19.60 -0.54
C TYR A 66 3.57 20.97 -0.52
N HIS A 67 2.87 21.99 -1.02
CA HIS A 67 3.37 23.36 -1.06
C HIS A 67 3.48 24.01 0.32
N GLU A 68 2.73 23.51 1.30
CA GLU A 68 2.65 24.14 2.61
C GLU A 68 2.49 23.15 3.76
N SER A 69 2.80 23.61 4.97
CA SER A 69 2.75 22.81 6.20
C SER A 69 1.34 22.36 6.60
N THR A 70 0.28 22.94 6.02
CA THR A 70 -1.11 22.50 6.24
C THR A 70 -1.50 21.29 5.38
N LEU A 71 -0.64 20.89 4.44
CA LEU A 71 -0.76 19.67 3.62
C LEU A 71 -2.07 19.59 2.83
N GLN A 72 -2.52 20.71 2.25
CA GLN A 72 -3.78 20.77 1.48
C GLN A 72 -3.52 20.72 -0.02
N ASN A 73 -2.49 21.42 -0.49
CA ASN A 73 -2.14 21.53 -1.91
C ASN A 73 -0.95 20.62 -2.24
N LEU A 74 -1.23 19.56 -2.99
CA LEU A 74 -0.21 18.62 -3.46
C LEU A 74 0.72 19.33 -4.45
N TRP A 75 2.02 19.15 -4.26
CA TRP A 75 3.05 19.55 -5.21
C TRP A 75 3.08 18.57 -6.39
N ASP A 76 2.72 19.04 -7.57
CA ASP A 76 2.83 18.33 -8.83
C ASP A 76 4.25 18.48 -9.39
N MET A 77 5.01 17.40 -9.27
CA MET A 77 6.40 17.31 -9.72
C MET A 77 6.59 17.61 -11.22
N SER A 78 5.52 17.55 -12.03
CA SER A 78 5.57 17.79 -13.47
C SER A 78 5.11 19.18 -13.90
N LEU A 79 4.37 19.90 -13.05
CA LEU A 79 3.77 21.20 -13.38
C LEU A 79 4.32 22.34 -12.53
N ASP A 80 4.68 22.07 -11.28
CA ASP A 80 5.12 23.11 -10.38
C ASP A 80 6.56 23.50 -10.65
N THR A 81 6.80 24.82 -10.67
CA THR A 81 8.10 25.41 -10.94
C THR A 81 8.81 25.73 -9.64
N ILE A 82 10.12 25.45 -9.61
CA ILE A 82 10.95 25.76 -8.47
C ILE A 82 11.39 27.22 -8.57
N THR A 83 11.02 28.00 -7.55
CA THR A 83 11.46 29.39 -7.40
C THR A 83 12.40 29.54 -6.21
N ASP A 84 13.12 30.67 -6.14
CA ASP A 84 14.03 30.95 -5.03
C ASP A 84 13.30 30.92 -3.68
N GLY A 85 13.80 30.12 -2.73
CA GLY A 85 13.18 29.92 -1.41
C GLY A 85 12.05 28.89 -1.35
N THR A 86 11.89 28.04 -2.37
CA THR A 86 10.91 26.94 -2.35
C THR A 86 11.14 26.00 -1.17
N THR A 87 10.09 25.74 -0.40
CA THR A 87 10.03 24.68 0.62
C THR A 87 8.89 23.73 0.25
N ILE A 88 9.14 22.43 0.27
CA ILE A 88 8.11 21.40 0.10
C ILE A 88 7.99 20.52 1.34
N PHE A 89 6.78 20.05 1.60
CA PHE A 89 6.40 19.40 2.86
C PHE A 89 5.95 17.96 2.61
N ALA A 90 6.61 16.99 3.23
CA ALA A 90 6.24 15.58 3.09
C ALA A 90 4.95 15.30 3.85
N LYS A 91 4.00 14.61 3.22
CA LYS A 91 2.83 14.05 3.89
C LYS A 91 3.00 12.55 4.08
N TRP A 92 2.44 12.08 5.19
CA TRP A 92 2.48 10.69 5.61
C TRP A 92 1.07 10.22 5.89
N ARG A 93 0.76 9.00 5.46
CA ARG A 93 -0.49 8.32 5.78
C ARG A 93 -0.23 7.00 6.47
N GLU A 94 -1.25 6.51 7.17
CA GLU A 94 -1.25 5.16 7.71
C GLU A 94 -1.25 4.11 6.59
N TYR A 95 -0.92 2.86 6.93
CA TYR A 95 -0.99 1.74 5.98
C TYR A 95 -2.44 1.37 5.67
N TYR A 96 -2.65 1.00 4.41
CA TYR A 96 -3.86 0.36 3.91
C TYR A 96 -3.57 -1.08 3.49
N ILE A 97 -4.63 -1.88 3.40
CA ILE A 97 -4.55 -3.22 2.85
C ILE A 97 -4.02 -3.15 1.42
N GLY A 98 -3.01 -3.96 1.10
CA GLY A 98 -2.30 -3.99 -0.17
C GLY A 98 -1.04 -3.11 -0.24
N ASP A 99 -0.78 -2.27 0.75
CA ASP A 99 0.50 -1.54 0.85
C ASP A 99 1.66 -2.50 1.15
N LYS A 100 2.87 -2.08 0.79
CA LYS A 100 4.08 -2.71 1.31
C LYS A 100 4.26 -2.35 2.78
N GLY A 101 4.39 -3.38 3.62
CA GLY A 101 4.68 -3.23 5.03
C GLY A 101 6.15 -2.88 5.30
N PRO A 102 6.47 -2.59 6.57
CA PRO A 102 7.82 -2.20 6.96
C PRO A 102 8.87 -3.29 6.72
N ALA A 103 8.49 -4.56 6.68
CA ALA A 103 9.39 -5.67 6.38
C ALA A 103 9.38 -6.05 4.89
N GLY A 104 8.88 -5.17 4.01
CA GLY A 104 8.84 -5.38 2.57
C GLY A 104 7.74 -6.35 2.08
N GLY A 105 6.96 -6.89 3.01
CA GLY A 105 5.81 -7.75 2.77
C GLY A 105 4.56 -6.98 2.36
N ILE A 106 3.41 -7.64 2.30
CA ILE A 106 2.12 -6.98 1.99
C ILE A 106 1.26 -6.91 3.24
N ILE A 107 0.69 -5.72 3.50
CA ILE A 107 -0.34 -5.55 4.52
C ILE A 107 -1.64 -6.20 4.04
N PHE A 108 -2.11 -7.23 4.73
CA PHE A 108 -3.35 -7.93 4.35
C PHE A 108 -4.48 -7.74 5.36
N HIS A 109 -4.20 -7.11 6.50
CA HIS A 109 -5.21 -6.79 7.50
C HIS A 109 -4.90 -5.49 8.24
N ASP A 110 -5.93 -4.69 8.48
CA ASP A 110 -5.95 -3.57 9.42
C ASP A 110 -7.09 -3.82 10.44
N LYS A 111 -6.73 -3.95 11.71
CA LYS A 111 -7.67 -4.11 12.83
C LYS A 111 -8.47 -2.83 13.12
N GLY A 112 -8.01 -1.68 12.62
CA GLY A 112 -8.58 -0.35 12.86
C GLY A 112 -8.20 0.28 14.20
N ASN A 113 -7.48 -0.43 15.06
CA ASN A 113 -6.95 0.09 16.33
C ASN A 113 -5.70 -0.68 16.77
N SER A 114 -4.89 -0.05 17.62
CA SER A 114 -3.65 -0.64 18.16
C SER A 114 -3.82 -1.22 19.57
N ASN A 115 -5.06 -1.49 20.02
CA ASN A 115 -5.30 -2.09 21.33
C ASN A 115 -4.69 -3.49 21.35
N ALA A 116 -4.04 -3.87 22.46
CA ALA A 116 -3.22 -5.07 22.57
C ALA A 116 -1.91 -5.06 21.75
N GLY A 117 -1.40 -3.87 21.39
CA GLY A 117 -0.02 -3.69 20.91
C GLY A 117 0.22 -4.00 19.43
N TRP A 118 -0.84 -4.23 18.65
CA TRP A 118 -0.75 -4.45 17.20
C TRP A 118 -2.00 -3.90 16.50
N ARG A 119 -1.86 -3.56 15.22
CA ARG A 119 -2.93 -3.09 14.34
C ARG A 119 -2.91 -3.77 12.97
N TYR A 120 -1.73 -3.94 12.39
CA TYR A 120 -1.57 -4.47 11.04
C TYR A 120 -1.04 -5.89 11.06
N LEU A 121 -1.48 -6.69 10.08
CA LEU A 121 -0.81 -7.93 9.70
C LEU A 121 -0.13 -7.78 8.36
N GLU A 122 1.13 -8.21 8.32
CA GLU A 122 1.99 -8.22 7.13
C GLU A 122 2.36 -9.67 6.80
N VAL A 123 2.20 -10.06 5.54
CA VAL A 123 2.70 -11.35 5.03
C VAL A 123 4.11 -11.18 4.46
N ALA A 124 4.99 -12.15 4.72
CA ALA A 124 6.33 -12.14 4.17
C ALA A 124 6.32 -12.11 2.63
N SER A 125 7.25 -11.38 2.03
CA SER A 125 7.40 -11.26 0.57
C SER A 125 7.76 -12.58 -0.13
N ALA A 126 8.21 -13.60 0.60
CA ALA A 126 8.58 -14.90 0.04
C ALA A 126 8.17 -16.07 0.94
N ASP A 127 8.01 -17.26 0.33
CA ASP A 127 7.86 -18.53 1.04
C ASP A 127 9.13 -18.80 1.88
N ALA A 128 8.97 -19.20 3.13
CA ALA A 128 10.07 -19.66 3.98
C ALA A 128 10.47 -21.13 3.70
N GLY A 129 10.03 -21.67 2.55
CA GLY A 129 10.29 -23.04 2.10
C GLY A 129 9.13 -23.99 2.34
N ARG A 130 9.45 -25.28 2.44
CA ARG A 130 8.48 -26.38 2.67
C ARG A 130 8.85 -27.13 3.93
N ALA A 131 7.85 -27.46 4.73
CA ALA A 131 8.04 -28.19 5.98
C ALA A 131 6.90 -29.14 6.27
N LEU A 132 7.16 -30.07 7.18
CA LEU A 132 6.13 -30.82 7.86
C LEU A 132 5.50 -29.97 8.96
N PHE A 133 4.29 -30.32 9.41
CA PHE A 133 3.69 -29.65 10.56
C PHE A 133 4.43 -30.03 11.86
N GLY A 134 4.78 -31.31 12.00
CA GLY A 134 5.52 -31.84 13.16
C GLY A 134 4.62 -32.55 14.15
N TYR A 135 5.08 -33.69 14.66
CA TYR A 135 4.39 -34.41 15.73
C TYR A 135 4.92 -34.00 17.09
N PHE A 136 4.00 -33.68 17.99
CA PHE A 136 4.28 -33.56 19.41
C PHE A 136 4.09 -34.93 20.07
N ARG A 137 5.17 -35.46 20.65
CA ARG A 137 5.21 -36.76 21.34
C ARG A 137 5.94 -36.57 22.68
N PRO A 138 5.26 -36.11 23.73
CA PRO A 138 5.91 -35.72 24.99
C PRO A 138 6.70 -36.86 25.63
N ASP A 139 6.17 -38.08 25.53
CA ASP A 139 6.80 -39.29 26.10
C ASP A 139 7.64 -40.05 25.05
N GLY A 140 7.80 -39.50 23.85
CA GLY A 140 8.52 -40.14 22.74
C GLY A 140 7.81 -41.34 22.10
N THR A 141 6.57 -41.64 22.52
CA THR A 141 5.74 -42.75 22.01
C THR A 141 4.49 -42.24 21.31
N ASP A 142 3.52 -41.74 22.06
CA ASP A 142 2.20 -41.35 21.56
C ASP A 142 2.19 -39.92 21.03
N THR A 143 1.46 -39.71 19.93
CA THR A 143 1.15 -38.38 19.43
C THR A 143 0.09 -37.72 20.30
N LYS A 144 0.24 -36.43 20.55
CA LYS A 144 -0.74 -35.60 21.27
C LYS A 144 -0.97 -34.31 20.51
N GLU A 145 -2.20 -33.81 20.57
CA GLU A 145 -2.49 -32.43 20.20
C GLU A 145 -1.93 -31.45 21.25
N ILE A 146 -1.58 -30.25 20.82
CA ILE A 146 -1.15 -29.17 21.71
C ILE A 146 -2.34 -28.30 22.12
N GLY A 147 -3.32 -28.13 21.22
CA GLY A 147 -4.57 -27.42 21.49
C GLY A 147 -4.66 -26.02 20.86
N THR A 148 -4.09 -25.86 19.67
CA THR A 148 -4.17 -24.59 18.91
C THR A 148 -5.60 -24.21 18.49
N GLN A 149 -5.84 -22.93 18.21
CA GLN A 149 -7.15 -22.39 17.82
C GLN A 149 -7.25 -22.13 16.31
N SER A 150 -8.46 -22.16 15.76
CA SER A 150 -8.72 -21.89 14.32
C SER A 150 -8.98 -20.42 13.99
N ASP A 151 -9.32 -19.62 14.99
CA ASP A 151 -9.84 -18.27 14.81
C ASP A 151 -8.83 -17.32 14.15
N PHE A 152 -9.36 -16.28 13.52
CA PHE A 152 -8.54 -15.16 13.06
C PHE A 152 -7.83 -14.49 14.24
N GLY A 153 -6.54 -14.16 14.07
CA GLY A 153 -5.70 -13.59 15.13
C GLY A 153 -5.02 -14.63 16.03
N ALA A 154 -5.32 -15.93 15.87
CA ALA A 154 -4.75 -16.99 16.70
C ALA A 154 -3.32 -17.43 16.28
N GLY A 155 -2.83 -17.06 15.09
CA GLY A 155 -1.57 -17.59 14.56
C GLY A 155 -0.38 -17.36 15.47
N LYS A 156 -0.30 -16.17 16.08
CA LYS A 156 0.81 -15.82 16.99
C LYS A 156 0.81 -16.68 18.26
N SER A 157 -0.34 -16.81 18.92
CA SER A 157 -0.47 -17.66 20.12
C SER A 157 -0.27 -19.13 19.78
N ASN A 158 -0.81 -19.60 18.66
CA ASN A 158 -0.64 -20.97 18.20
C ASN A 158 0.83 -21.30 17.92
N THR A 159 1.53 -20.42 17.21
CA THR A 159 2.96 -20.61 16.90
C THR A 159 3.77 -20.70 18.19
N TYR A 160 3.51 -19.82 19.15
CA TYR A 160 4.15 -19.87 20.47
C TYR A 160 3.88 -21.18 21.23
N GLU A 161 2.64 -21.66 21.25
CA GLU A 161 2.30 -22.94 21.91
C GLU A 161 3.02 -24.12 21.21
N LEU A 162 2.98 -24.16 19.88
CA LEU A 162 3.65 -25.19 19.08
C LEU A 162 5.16 -25.22 19.36
N THR A 163 5.83 -24.07 19.33
CA THR A 163 7.28 -23.99 19.54
C THR A 163 7.67 -24.14 21.00
N SER A 164 6.82 -23.78 21.96
CA SER A 164 7.11 -24.03 23.38
C SER A 164 7.02 -25.52 23.76
N LYS A 165 6.08 -26.27 23.14
CA LYS A 165 5.89 -27.71 23.41
C LYS A 165 6.82 -28.59 22.60
N MET A 166 7.00 -28.31 21.31
CA MET A 166 7.90 -29.08 20.44
C MET A 166 9.34 -28.56 20.50
N THR A 167 9.60 -27.39 21.09
CA THR A 167 10.93 -26.78 21.21
C THR A 167 11.59 -26.62 19.83
N ASN A 168 12.91 -26.81 19.74
CA ASN A 168 13.66 -26.63 18.49
C ASN A 168 13.44 -27.77 17.48
N THR A 169 12.88 -28.92 17.88
CA THR A 169 12.66 -30.04 16.96
C THR A 169 11.36 -30.80 17.20
N ALA A 170 10.57 -31.02 16.16
CA ALA A 170 9.39 -31.89 16.18
C ALA A 170 9.71 -33.30 15.65
N TYR A 171 8.92 -34.31 16.03
CA TYR A 171 9.06 -35.65 15.45
C TYR A 171 8.57 -35.67 14.00
N LYS A 172 9.29 -36.39 13.13
CA LYS A 172 9.02 -36.50 11.70
C LYS A 172 7.83 -37.43 11.37
N GLY A 173 7.48 -38.34 12.28
CA GLY A 173 6.49 -39.38 12.06
C GLY A 173 5.80 -39.83 13.34
N LEU A 174 4.77 -40.67 13.17
CA LEU A 174 3.98 -41.28 14.25
C LEU A 174 4.80 -42.20 15.16
N SER A 175 5.92 -42.71 14.65
CA SER A 175 6.82 -43.62 15.34
C SER A 175 8.27 -43.36 14.95
N GLY A 176 9.20 -43.99 15.68
CA GLY A 176 10.64 -43.80 15.50
C GLY A 176 11.18 -42.57 16.24
N ALA A 177 12.50 -42.43 16.24
CA ALA A 177 13.22 -41.39 17.00
C ALA A 177 13.61 -40.16 16.15
N GLY A 178 13.23 -40.12 14.87
CA GLY A 178 13.63 -39.04 13.96
C GLY A 178 12.93 -37.72 14.27
N THR A 179 13.70 -36.68 14.59
CA THR A 179 13.20 -35.30 14.78
C THR A 179 13.79 -34.34 13.75
N THR A 180 13.19 -33.14 13.62
CA THR A 180 13.64 -32.08 12.72
C THR A 180 13.31 -30.70 13.29
N SER A 181 14.19 -29.72 13.05
CA SER A 181 13.89 -28.29 13.24
C SER A 181 13.12 -27.69 12.07
N GLN A 182 13.03 -28.40 10.94
CA GLN A 182 12.31 -27.99 9.74
C GLN A 182 10.82 -28.34 9.84
N TYR A 183 10.16 -27.83 10.88
CA TYR A 183 8.70 -27.91 11.03
C TYR A 183 8.08 -26.50 10.98
N ALA A 184 6.85 -26.40 10.48
CA ALA A 184 6.27 -25.14 10.01
C ALA A 184 6.31 -24.00 11.03
N ALA A 185 5.91 -24.24 12.27
CA ALA A 185 5.89 -23.20 13.31
C ALA A 185 7.30 -22.73 13.69
N ASN A 186 8.29 -23.63 13.76
CA ASN A 186 9.67 -23.26 14.06
C ASN A 186 10.34 -22.51 12.91
N ILE A 187 10.03 -22.86 11.66
CA ILE A 187 10.50 -22.06 10.52
C ILE A 187 10.01 -20.63 10.63
N CYS A 188 8.75 -20.41 10.98
CA CYS A 188 8.22 -19.06 11.15
C CYS A 188 8.80 -18.34 12.37
N SER A 189 8.99 -19.01 13.51
CA SER A 189 9.54 -18.37 14.71
C SER A 189 11.01 -17.99 14.59
N GLU A 190 11.78 -18.75 13.80
CA GLU A 190 13.18 -18.46 13.50
C GLU A 190 13.34 -17.59 12.23
N TYR A 191 12.24 -17.28 11.53
CA TYR A 191 12.29 -16.49 10.32
C TYR A 191 12.71 -15.07 10.66
N SER A 192 13.72 -14.57 9.95
CA SER A 192 14.16 -13.20 10.09
C SER A 192 14.63 -12.63 8.76
N ILE A 193 14.32 -11.36 8.54
CA ILE A 193 14.78 -10.58 7.40
C ILE A 193 15.27 -9.22 7.85
N GLU A 194 16.04 -8.57 6.98
CA GLU A 194 16.49 -7.20 7.17
C GLU A 194 15.99 -6.35 6.00
N GLU A 195 15.28 -5.28 6.29
CA GLU A 195 14.77 -4.33 5.29
C GLU A 195 15.17 -2.92 5.75
N ASN A 196 15.85 -2.16 4.90
CA ASN A 196 16.37 -0.82 5.21
C ASN A 196 17.22 -0.75 6.50
N GLY A 197 18.01 -1.78 6.79
CA GLY A 197 18.87 -1.85 7.99
C GLY A 197 18.11 -2.17 9.28
N ILE A 198 16.81 -2.50 9.20
CA ILE A 198 15.99 -2.92 10.34
C ILE A 198 15.77 -4.42 10.26
N LYS A 199 16.14 -5.12 11.33
CA LYS A 199 15.88 -6.56 11.48
C LYS A 199 14.42 -6.80 11.93
N TYR A 200 13.75 -7.73 11.27
CA TYR A 200 12.42 -8.22 11.60
C TYR A 200 12.49 -9.70 11.92
N ASP A 201 12.26 -10.07 13.19
CA ASP A 201 12.32 -11.44 13.72
C ASP A 201 11.10 -11.80 14.58
N ASP A 202 9.99 -11.11 14.38
CA ASP A 202 8.71 -11.24 15.11
C ASP A 202 7.64 -12.02 14.32
N TRP A 203 8.08 -12.91 13.44
CA TRP A 203 7.24 -13.67 12.52
C TRP A 203 6.60 -14.90 13.17
N PHE A 204 5.44 -15.29 12.67
CA PHE A 204 4.69 -16.46 13.13
C PHE A 204 3.93 -17.16 12.01
N LEU A 205 3.57 -18.41 12.24
CA LEU A 205 2.78 -19.21 11.32
C LEU A 205 1.31 -18.77 11.43
N PRO A 206 0.64 -18.38 10.33
CA PRO A 206 -0.75 -17.93 10.37
C PRO A 206 -1.71 -19.05 10.78
N SER A 207 -2.76 -18.72 11.53
CA SER A 207 -3.90 -19.63 11.75
C SER A 207 -4.65 -19.87 10.44
N ILE A 208 -5.50 -20.91 10.42
CA ILE A 208 -6.32 -21.18 9.23
C ILE A 208 -7.25 -20.01 8.88
N GLY A 209 -7.78 -19.29 9.89
CA GLY A 209 -8.55 -18.07 9.70
C GLY A 209 -7.75 -16.93 9.08
N GLU A 210 -6.49 -16.75 9.48
CA GLU A 210 -5.59 -15.73 8.90
C GLU A 210 -5.23 -16.05 7.45
N LEU A 211 -4.99 -17.33 7.11
CA LEU A 211 -4.77 -17.76 5.72
C LEU A 211 -6.00 -17.55 4.84
N GLY A 212 -7.20 -17.77 5.37
CA GLY A 212 -8.46 -17.46 4.66
C GLY A 212 -8.58 -15.98 4.30
N MET A 213 -8.26 -15.08 5.23
CA MET A 213 -8.25 -13.65 4.96
C MET A 213 -7.15 -13.26 3.97
N LEU A 214 -5.96 -13.84 4.10
CA LEU A 214 -4.86 -13.60 3.19
C LEU A 214 -5.20 -14.01 1.75
N TYR A 215 -5.90 -15.12 1.57
CA TYR A 215 -6.36 -15.58 0.25
C TYR A 215 -7.31 -14.58 -0.41
N GLU A 216 -8.26 -14.00 0.32
CA GLU A 216 -9.19 -13.02 -0.25
C GLU A 216 -8.48 -11.79 -0.83
N ILE A 217 -7.38 -11.36 -0.19
CA ILE A 217 -6.56 -10.23 -0.66
C ILE A 217 -5.64 -10.63 -1.82
N LEU A 218 -5.00 -11.80 -1.73
CA LEU A 218 -3.93 -12.18 -2.64
C LEU A 218 -4.34 -13.07 -3.82
N LYS A 219 -5.56 -13.64 -3.85
CA LYS A 219 -6.00 -14.59 -4.90
C LYS A 219 -5.81 -14.09 -6.33
N ASN A 220 -5.82 -12.77 -6.54
CA ASN A 220 -5.62 -12.13 -7.84
C ASN A 220 -4.19 -11.63 -8.10
N SER A 221 -3.29 -11.76 -7.12
CA SER A 221 -1.91 -11.25 -7.18
C SER A 221 -0.86 -12.31 -7.60
N LEU A 222 -1.27 -13.56 -7.81
CA LEU A 222 -0.45 -14.72 -8.23
C LEU A 222 0.76 -15.09 -7.33
N ASP A 223 1.01 -14.33 -6.26
CA ASP A 223 2.22 -14.47 -5.41
C ASP A 223 2.19 -15.71 -4.49
N MET A 224 1.00 -16.30 -4.29
CA MET A 224 0.83 -17.52 -3.51
C MET A 224 0.03 -18.56 -4.29
N SER A 225 0.57 -19.77 -4.40
CA SER A 225 -0.09 -20.93 -5.04
C SER A 225 0.26 -22.24 -4.33
N GLY A 226 -0.66 -23.20 -4.38
CA GLY A 226 -0.56 -24.51 -3.73
C GLY A 226 -0.92 -24.50 -2.24
N SER A 227 -0.61 -25.61 -1.56
CA SER A 227 -0.95 -25.83 -0.14
C SER A 227 0.06 -25.22 0.83
N TYR A 228 -0.46 -24.52 1.83
CA TYR A 228 0.28 -23.88 2.91
C TYR A 228 -0.17 -24.43 4.26
N TRP A 229 0.79 -24.75 5.13
CA TRP A 229 0.45 -25.07 6.51
C TRP A 229 -0.13 -23.85 7.22
N SER A 230 -1.23 -24.05 7.94
CA SER A 230 -1.64 -23.13 9.02
C SER A 230 -0.99 -23.55 10.33
N SER A 231 -1.09 -22.73 11.36
CA SER A 231 -0.75 -23.08 12.75
C SER A 231 -1.88 -23.83 13.47
N THR A 232 -2.96 -24.20 12.77
CA THR A 232 -4.16 -24.79 13.37
C THR A 232 -4.11 -26.31 13.25
N GLU A 233 -4.18 -26.98 14.39
CA GLU A 233 -4.21 -28.44 14.52
C GLU A 233 -5.58 -29.02 14.19
N TYR A 234 -5.60 -30.28 13.73
CA TYR A 234 -6.81 -31.10 13.63
C TYR A 234 -6.53 -32.40 14.37
N PHE A 235 -6.73 -32.37 15.68
CA PHE A 235 -6.35 -33.44 16.61
C PHE A 235 -4.84 -33.77 16.53
N ASP A 236 -4.47 -34.93 17.06
CA ASP A 236 -3.09 -35.38 17.27
C ASP A 236 -2.38 -35.88 16.00
N LEU A 237 -3.13 -36.36 15.00
CA LEU A 237 -2.56 -36.96 13.78
C LEU A 237 -2.47 -36.00 12.58
N ASN A 238 -3.36 -35.02 12.51
CA ASN A 238 -3.53 -34.13 11.35
C ASN A 238 -3.41 -32.65 11.75
N ALA A 239 -3.23 -31.81 10.75
CA ALA A 239 -3.27 -30.36 10.89
C ALA A 239 -3.94 -29.72 9.66
N TRP A 240 -4.38 -28.48 9.80
CA TRP A 240 -5.04 -27.75 8.73
C TRP A 240 -4.05 -27.09 7.78
N TYR A 241 -4.34 -27.18 6.49
CA TYR A 241 -3.68 -26.43 5.43
C TYR A 241 -4.70 -25.60 4.65
N PHE A 242 -4.22 -24.54 4.02
CA PHE A 242 -4.97 -23.73 3.07
C PHE A 242 -4.38 -23.88 1.68
N ASN A 243 -5.20 -24.11 0.65
CA ASN A 243 -4.76 -24.21 -0.73
C ASN A 243 -5.06 -22.92 -1.49
N PHE A 244 -4.00 -22.16 -1.80
CA PHE A 244 -4.10 -20.88 -2.52
C PHE A 244 -4.41 -21.04 -4.02
N SER A 245 -4.43 -22.26 -4.55
CA SER A 245 -4.83 -22.50 -5.94
C SER A 245 -6.35 -22.55 -6.13
N ASN A 246 -7.13 -22.82 -5.08
CA ASN A 246 -8.57 -23.01 -5.18
C ASN A 246 -9.37 -22.53 -3.94
N GLY A 247 -8.71 -22.01 -2.90
CA GLY A 247 -9.36 -21.57 -1.66
C GLY A 247 -9.75 -22.70 -0.70
N GLU A 248 -9.32 -23.94 -0.95
CA GLU A 248 -9.69 -25.09 -0.12
C GLU A 248 -9.04 -25.01 1.27
N GLN A 249 -9.84 -25.25 2.31
CA GLN A 249 -9.38 -25.50 3.67
C GLN A 249 -9.62 -26.96 4.00
N ASN A 250 -8.55 -27.70 4.30
CA ASN A 250 -8.67 -29.12 4.62
C ASN A 250 -7.57 -29.52 5.62
N ASN A 251 -7.66 -30.74 6.15
CA ASN A 251 -6.65 -31.27 7.05
C ASN A 251 -5.96 -32.50 6.44
N ILE A 252 -4.68 -32.66 6.76
CA ILE A 252 -3.91 -33.82 6.34
C ILE A 252 -2.89 -34.18 7.42
N ASN A 253 -2.35 -35.39 7.30
CA ASN A 253 -1.33 -35.93 8.16
C ASN A 253 -0.13 -34.97 8.30
N ARG A 254 0.35 -34.80 9.52
CA ARG A 254 1.37 -33.80 9.93
C ARG A 254 2.77 -34.03 9.33
N SER A 255 3.02 -35.18 8.68
CA SER A 255 4.30 -35.50 8.01
C SER A 255 4.44 -34.94 6.58
N PHE A 256 3.35 -34.46 5.97
CA PHE A 256 3.40 -33.93 4.60
C PHE A 256 4.18 -32.62 4.52
N LEU A 257 4.96 -32.47 3.44
CA LEU A 257 5.70 -31.24 3.18
C LEU A 257 4.81 -30.24 2.42
N TYR A 258 4.36 -29.18 3.10
CA TYR A 258 3.67 -28.05 2.49
C TYR A 258 4.43 -26.75 2.67
N LYS A 259 4.05 -25.75 1.89
CA LYS A 259 4.69 -24.44 1.92
C LYS A 259 4.43 -23.74 3.25
N VAL A 260 5.34 -22.85 3.62
CA VAL A 260 5.25 -22.04 4.83
C VAL A 260 5.42 -20.59 4.43
N ARG A 261 4.44 -19.75 4.78
CA ARG A 261 4.49 -18.30 4.55
C ARG A 261 4.31 -17.59 5.90
N PRO A 262 5.39 -17.03 6.48
CA PRO A 262 5.29 -16.32 7.74
C PRO A 262 4.44 -15.05 7.61
N ILE A 263 3.74 -14.70 8.68
CA ILE A 263 3.09 -13.40 8.86
C ILE A 263 3.60 -12.75 10.15
N ARG A 264 3.44 -11.43 10.28
CA ARG A 264 3.80 -10.68 11.49
C ARG A 264 2.73 -9.66 11.84
N ALA A 265 2.72 -9.27 13.11
CA ALA A 265 1.76 -8.32 13.65
C ALA A 265 2.50 -7.14 14.28
N PHE A 266 2.18 -5.92 13.86
CA PHE A 266 2.84 -4.71 14.35
C PHE A 266 1.85 -3.57 14.55
N ALA A 267 2.24 -2.57 15.33
CA ALA A 267 1.53 -1.31 15.48
C ALA A 267 2.34 -0.18 14.84
N PRO A 268 1.70 0.86 14.28
CA PRO A 268 2.40 2.09 13.96
C PRO A 268 2.98 2.67 15.26
N PRO A 269 4.13 3.37 15.21
CA PRO A 269 4.65 4.06 16.37
C PRO A 269 3.60 5.05 16.88
N PRO A 270 3.52 5.24 18.21
CA PRO A 270 2.60 6.22 18.77
C PRO A 270 2.87 7.59 18.13
N VAL A 271 1.80 8.31 17.77
CA VAL A 271 1.89 9.64 17.17
C VAL A 271 2.66 10.55 18.14
N SER A 272 3.97 10.69 17.95
CA SER A 272 4.77 11.64 18.69
C SER A 272 4.43 13.03 18.15
N GLN A 273 3.52 13.74 18.83
CA GLN A 273 3.40 15.18 18.69
C GLN A 273 4.71 15.79 19.21
N LYS A 274 5.65 16.10 18.32
CA LYS A 274 6.79 16.98 18.65
C LYS A 274 6.49 18.41 18.17
N PRO A 275 7.05 19.41 18.85
CA PRO A 275 6.55 20.77 18.84
C PRO A 275 6.64 21.36 17.43
N GLN A 276 5.67 22.20 17.07
CA GLN A 276 5.84 23.15 15.98
C GLN A 276 7.05 24.02 16.32
N ASN A 277 8.22 23.66 15.80
CA ASN A 277 9.37 24.54 15.84
C ASN A 277 9.05 25.70 14.92
N ASN A 278 8.56 26.78 15.52
CA ASN A 278 8.42 28.09 14.88
C ASN A 278 9.81 28.56 14.47
N ILE A 279 10.27 28.16 13.28
CA ILE A 279 11.40 28.79 12.63
C ILE A 279 10.97 30.23 12.40
N SER A 280 11.52 31.14 13.22
CA SER A 280 11.26 32.56 13.11
C SER A 280 11.99 33.07 11.88
N VAL A 281 11.34 33.00 10.72
CA VAL A 281 11.82 33.73 9.54
C VAL A 281 11.68 35.20 9.87
N LYS A 282 12.80 35.90 10.07
CA LYS A 282 12.82 37.36 10.16
C LYS A 282 12.33 37.91 8.82
N GLN A 283 11.04 38.21 8.73
CA GLN A 283 10.46 38.89 7.57
C GLN A 283 11.09 40.27 7.44
N SER A 284 11.67 40.53 6.28
CA SER A 284 11.90 41.90 5.81
C SER A 284 10.56 42.46 5.29
N PRO A 285 10.28 43.77 5.46
CA PRO A 285 8.94 44.31 5.22
C PRO A 285 8.60 44.30 3.73
N ILE A 286 7.60 43.51 3.33
CA ILE A 286 7.02 43.52 1.98
C ILE A 286 5.90 44.58 1.95
N ALA A 287 5.97 45.48 0.97
CA ALA A 287 4.95 46.48 0.71
C ALA A 287 3.62 45.80 0.34
N LYS A 288 2.52 46.28 0.94
CA LYS A 288 1.16 45.76 0.71
C LYS A 288 0.76 45.91 -0.76
N VAL A 289 0.63 44.78 -1.46
CA VAL A 289 -0.12 44.68 -2.72
C VAL A 289 -1.48 44.09 -2.41
N ASN A 290 -2.54 44.73 -2.92
CA ASN A 290 -3.93 44.35 -2.66
C ASN A 290 -4.30 43.14 -3.54
N ILE A 291 -4.54 41.97 -2.94
CA ILE A 291 -4.94 40.75 -3.65
C ILE A 291 -6.48 40.61 -3.56
N PRO A 292 -7.21 40.43 -4.68
CA PRO A 292 -8.65 40.22 -4.63
C PRO A 292 -8.99 38.83 -4.08
N THR A 293 -10.06 38.76 -3.29
CA THR A 293 -10.59 37.53 -2.68
C THR A 293 -10.97 36.48 -3.74
N PRO A 294 -10.55 35.21 -3.63
CA PRO A 294 -11.01 34.15 -4.53
C PRO A 294 -12.48 33.83 -4.30
N GLN A 295 -13.26 33.74 -5.37
CA GLN A 295 -14.63 33.21 -5.36
C GLN A 295 -14.57 31.66 -5.36
N PRO A 296 -15.50 30.95 -4.68
CA PRO A 296 -15.55 29.49 -4.71
C PRO A 296 -16.04 28.96 -6.07
N PHE A 297 -15.44 27.87 -6.56
CA PHE A 297 -15.79 27.25 -7.85
C PHE A 297 -16.86 26.14 -7.69
N GLU A 298 -17.80 26.07 -8.64
CA GLU A 298 -18.88 25.07 -8.71
C GLU A 298 -18.45 23.75 -9.38
N VAL A 299 -19.00 22.64 -8.87
CA VAL A 299 -18.85 21.26 -9.36
C VAL A 299 -19.48 21.11 -10.75
N THR A 300 -18.77 20.54 -11.73
CA THR A 300 -19.29 20.33 -13.09
C THR A 300 -19.41 18.85 -13.45
N LYS A 301 -20.66 18.36 -13.35
CA LYS A 301 -21.29 17.17 -13.99
C LYS A 301 -21.00 15.75 -13.44
N GLU A 302 -22.10 15.02 -13.22
CA GLU A 302 -22.18 13.63 -12.76
C GLU A 302 -22.44 12.66 -13.94
N VAL A 303 -21.86 11.45 -13.91
CA VAL A 303 -22.09 10.38 -14.90
C VAL A 303 -22.69 9.15 -14.20
N TYR A 304 -23.90 8.77 -14.59
CA TYR A 304 -24.64 7.64 -14.01
C TYR A 304 -24.26 6.33 -14.72
N LEU A 305 -23.84 5.31 -13.96
CA LEU A 305 -23.33 4.04 -14.51
C LEU A 305 -24.31 2.87 -14.41
N GLY A 306 -25.51 3.11 -13.88
CA GLY A 306 -26.55 2.10 -13.72
C GLY A 306 -26.60 1.46 -12.34
N ASN A 307 -27.55 0.52 -12.22
CA ASN A 307 -27.84 -0.21 -10.99
C ASN A 307 -26.90 -1.42 -10.87
N TRP A 308 -26.16 -1.53 -9.76
CA TRP A 308 -25.23 -2.64 -9.52
C TRP A 308 -25.87 -3.66 -8.56
N LYS A 309 -25.80 -4.93 -8.97
CA LYS A 309 -26.20 -6.09 -8.16
C LYS A 309 -24.97 -6.94 -7.92
N ASP A 310 -24.42 -6.84 -6.73
CA ASP A 310 -23.58 -7.89 -6.15
C ASP A 310 -24.41 -8.64 -5.10
N ASN A 311 -24.10 -9.89 -4.82
CA ASN A 311 -25.01 -10.85 -4.15
C ASN A 311 -25.55 -10.42 -2.77
N ASP A 312 -25.05 -9.34 -2.19
CA ASP A 312 -25.45 -8.83 -0.87
C ASP A 312 -25.97 -7.37 -0.85
N TRP A 313 -26.07 -6.65 -1.99
CA TRP A 313 -26.56 -5.26 -1.99
C TRP A 313 -27.04 -4.73 -3.37
N ASP A 314 -28.11 -3.93 -3.32
CA ASP A 314 -28.67 -3.17 -4.45
C ASP A 314 -28.31 -1.67 -4.30
N ALA A 315 -27.37 -1.16 -5.10
CA ALA A 315 -27.02 0.27 -5.09
C ALA A 315 -26.91 0.86 -6.51
N ASP A 316 -27.37 2.10 -6.65
CA ASP A 316 -27.11 2.96 -7.81
C ASP A 316 -25.71 3.56 -7.70
N VAL A 317 -24.86 3.37 -8.70
CA VAL A 317 -23.47 3.85 -8.70
C VAL A 317 -23.33 5.04 -9.63
N VAL A 318 -22.84 6.17 -9.08
CA VAL A 318 -22.54 7.39 -9.81
C VAL A 318 -21.05 7.68 -9.70
N ILE A 319 -20.37 7.86 -10.84
CA ILE A 319 -19.00 8.41 -10.87
C ILE A 319 -19.09 9.84 -11.37
N TYR A 320 -18.43 10.76 -10.67
CA TYR A 320 -18.43 12.18 -11.01
C TYR A 320 -17.03 12.76 -10.88
N MET A 321 -16.78 13.84 -11.62
CA MET A 321 -15.56 14.61 -11.45
C MET A 321 -15.72 15.56 -10.27
N LYS A 322 -14.88 15.36 -9.25
CA LYS A 322 -14.86 16.21 -8.06
C LYS A 322 -14.04 17.49 -8.31
N ASP A 323 -13.03 17.39 -9.16
CA ASP A 323 -12.16 18.47 -9.64
C ASP A 323 -11.51 18.03 -10.98
N LYS A 324 -10.70 18.90 -11.61
CA LYS A 324 -10.18 18.68 -12.97
C LYS A 324 -9.46 17.34 -13.18
N ASN A 325 -8.92 16.73 -12.11
CA ASN A 325 -8.06 15.54 -12.19
C ASN A 325 -8.48 14.39 -11.25
N ARG A 326 -9.62 14.49 -10.55
CA ARG A 326 -10.07 13.46 -9.59
C ARG A 326 -11.49 12.96 -9.85
N LEU A 327 -11.58 11.67 -10.13
CA LEU A 327 -12.84 10.92 -10.12
C LEU A 327 -13.23 10.57 -8.68
N SER A 328 -14.50 10.71 -8.36
CA SER A 328 -15.08 10.25 -7.11
C SER A 328 -16.34 9.41 -7.39
N MET A 329 -16.66 8.50 -6.49
CA MET A 329 -17.76 7.55 -6.65
C MET A 329 -18.73 7.62 -5.49
N THR A 330 -20.02 7.71 -5.81
CA THR A 330 -21.11 7.66 -4.82
C THR A 330 -21.96 6.41 -5.06
N TYR A 331 -22.21 5.67 -3.98
CA TYR A 331 -23.21 4.61 -3.90
C TYR A 331 -24.50 5.21 -3.35
N SER A 332 -25.62 5.04 -4.06
CA SER A 332 -26.96 5.39 -3.56
C SER A 332 -27.75 4.10 -3.31
N PHE A 333 -28.10 3.85 -2.06
CA PHE A 333 -28.83 2.64 -1.66
C PHE A 333 -30.35 2.86 -1.73
N ARG A 334 -31.13 1.77 -1.76
CA ARG A 334 -32.61 1.84 -1.85
C ARG A 334 -33.29 2.57 -0.68
N ASP A 335 -32.61 2.70 0.45
CA ASP A 335 -33.07 3.46 1.61
C ASP A 335 -32.83 4.97 1.47
N GLY A 336 -32.26 5.41 0.34
CA GLY A 336 -31.94 6.80 0.05
C GLY A 336 -30.60 7.28 0.61
N SER A 337 -29.85 6.43 1.33
CA SER A 337 -28.52 6.76 1.83
C SER A 337 -27.52 6.87 0.68
N LYS A 338 -26.61 7.84 0.78
CA LYS A 338 -25.52 8.07 -0.18
C LYS A 338 -24.18 7.94 0.52
N VAL A 339 -23.28 7.12 -0.04
CA VAL A 339 -21.92 6.92 0.49
C VAL A 339 -20.92 7.26 -0.60
N VAL A 340 -20.04 8.23 -0.35
CA VAL A 340 -18.88 8.49 -1.21
C VAL A 340 -17.77 7.53 -0.82
N ASN A 341 -17.32 6.68 -1.75
CA ASN A 341 -16.25 5.73 -1.48
C ASN A 341 -15.40 5.50 -2.74
N ASP A 342 -14.20 6.08 -2.69
CA ASP A 342 -13.25 6.10 -3.80
C ASP A 342 -12.34 4.83 -3.83
N TYR A 343 -12.46 3.94 -2.83
CA TYR A 343 -11.61 2.74 -2.61
C TYR A 343 -11.68 1.73 -3.77
N TYR A 344 -12.86 1.58 -4.39
CA TYR A 344 -13.07 0.59 -5.45
C TYR A 344 -12.94 1.15 -6.87
N ILE A 345 -12.71 2.46 -7.05
CA ILE A 345 -12.64 3.11 -8.38
C ILE A 345 -11.64 2.39 -9.28
N GLN A 346 -10.45 2.09 -8.76
CA GLN A 346 -9.40 1.42 -9.54
C GLN A 346 -9.72 -0.06 -9.82
N GLN A 347 -10.38 -0.77 -8.90
CA GLN A 347 -10.78 -2.17 -9.14
C GLN A 347 -11.91 -2.26 -10.18
N ILE A 348 -12.83 -1.29 -10.15
CA ILE A 348 -13.96 -1.16 -11.08
C ILE A 348 -13.48 -0.76 -12.47
N LEU A 349 -12.55 0.20 -12.60
CA LEU A 349 -11.91 0.57 -13.87
C LEU A 349 -11.06 -0.55 -14.50
N ASN A 350 -10.59 -1.51 -13.71
CA ASN A 350 -9.86 -2.69 -14.21
C ASN A 350 -10.78 -3.82 -14.69
N SER A 351 -12.10 -3.72 -14.48
CA SER A 351 -13.07 -4.70 -14.97
C SER A 351 -13.41 -4.47 -16.44
N LYS A 352 -13.14 -5.45 -17.30
CA LYS A 352 -13.48 -5.41 -18.74
C LYS A 352 -14.98 -5.17 -19.00
N ALA A 353 -15.86 -5.63 -18.12
CA ALA A 353 -17.30 -5.44 -18.24
C ALA A 353 -17.74 -4.00 -17.90
N VAL A 354 -17.03 -3.35 -16.98
CA VAL A 354 -17.25 -1.95 -16.62
C VAL A 354 -16.76 -1.04 -17.72
N LEU A 355 -15.55 -1.28 -18.25
CA LEU A 355 -14.99 -0.50 -19.36
C LEU A 355 -15.92 -0.52 -20.58
N LYS A 356 -16.49 -1.68 -20.92
CA LYS A 356 -17.47 -1.80 -22.03
C LYS A 356 -18.77 -1.04 -21.77
N ARG A 357 -19.32 -1.07 -20.54
CA ARG A 357 -20.51 -0.29 -20.19
C ARG A 357 -20.24 1.20 -20.10
N PHE A 358 -19.02 1.57 -19.70
CA PHE A 358 -18.55 2.95 -19.74
C PHE A 358 -18.53 3.42 -21.19
N GLU A 359 -17.87 2.68 -22.09
CA GLU A 359 -17.82 2.87 -23.55
C GLU A 359 -19.21 3.02 -24.19
N ASP A 360 -20.18 2.19 -23.82
CA ASP A 360 -21.55 2.25 -24.36
C ASP A 360 -22.34 3.50 -23.90
N ASN A 361 -21.91 4.19 -22.83
CA ASN A 361 -22.61 5.34 -22.23
C ASN A 361 -21.84 6.67 -22.34
N ILE A 362 -20.59 6.67 -22.82
CA ILE A 362 -19.90 7.90 -23.16
C ILE A 362 -20.41 8.43 -24.50
N GLY A 363 -21.06 9.60 -24.48
CA GLY A 363 -21.50 10.31 -25.68
C GLY A 363 -20.33 10.87 -26.51
N GLU A 364 -20.65 11.60 -27.60
CA GLU A 364 -19.74 12.11 -28.64
C GLU A 364 -18.55 12.99 -28.17
N TYR A 365 -18.41 13.25 -26.87
CA TYR A 365 -17.44 14.17 -26.27
C TYR A 365 -16.31 13.46 -25.50
N TYR A 366 -16.26 12.12 -25.52
CA TYR A 366 -15.27 11.34 -24.77
C TYR A 366 -14.69 10.22 -25.64
N THR A 367 -13.38 9.97 -25.55
CA THR A 367 -12.76 8.77 -26.15
C THR A 367 -11.84 8.07 -25.14
N LEU A 368 -12.02 6.77 -24.98
CA LEU A 368 -11.14 5.91 -24.17
C LEU A 368 -10.14 5.18 -25.08
N ASP A 369 -8.84 5.44 -24.90
CA ASP A 369 -7.77 4.70 -25.60
C ASP A 369 -7.27 3.55 -24.72
N ILE A 370 -7.76 2.35 -25.05
CA ILE A 370 -7.47 1.11 -24.33
C ILE A 370 -5.99 0.69 -24.49
N LYS A 371 -5.31 1.12 -25.57
CA LYS A 371 -3.90 0.77 -25.80
C LYS A 371 -2.97 1.60 -24.94
N THR A 372 -3.28 2.86 -24.71
CA THR A 372 -2.46 3.77 -23.88
C THR A 372 -2.95 3.87 -22.43
N SER A 373 -4.10 3.28 -22.10
CA SER A 373 -4.76 3.44 -20.79
C SER A 373 -5.07 4.92 -20.50
N GLU A 374 -5.44 5.68 -21.53
CA GLU A 374 -5.73 7.11 -21.42
C GLU A 374 -7.22 7.37 -21.72
N LEU A 375 -7.92 7.97 -20.78
CA LEU A 375 -9.24 8.56 -21.02
C LEU A 375 -9.03 10.02 -21.45
N LYS A 376 -9.42 10.35 -22.68
CA LYS A 376 -9.28 11.70 -23.25
C LYS A 376 -10.63 12.42 -23.25
N LEU A 377 -10.63 13.64 -22.72
CA LEU A 377 -11.81 14.50 -22.59
C LEU A 377 -11.78 15.61 -23.66
N TYR A 378 -12.88 15.79 -24.39
CA TYR A 378 -13.04 16.84 -25.41
C TYR A 378 -14.28 17.70 -25.11
N ASP A 379 -14.22 19.00 -25.39
CA ASP A 379 -15.40 19.86 -25.52
C ASP A 379 -15.59 20.36 -26.96
N ARG A 380 -16.55 21.27 -27.17
CA ARG A 380 -16.85 21.85 -28.48
C ARG A 380 -15.74 22.77 -29.03
N GLU A 381 -14.73 23.11 -28.22
CA GLU A 381 -13.63 24.01 -28.58
C GLU A 381 -12.26 23.31 -28.64
N GLY A 382 -12.11 22.10 -28.08
CA GLY A 382 -10.92 21.27 -28.24
C GLY A 382 -10.61 20.33 -27.09
N TYR A 383 -9.36 19.85 -27.04
CA TYR A 383 -8.82 18.90 -26.05
C TYR A 383 -8.64 19.58 -24.68
N ILE A 384 -9.18 18.98 -23.61
CA ILE A 384 -9.21 19.59 -22.27
C ILE A 384 -8.23 18.90 -21.30
N SER A 385 -8.15 17.57 -21.30
CA SER A 385 -7.29 16.81 -20.37
C SER A 385 -7.16 15.33 -20.77
N THR A 386 -6.04 14.70 -20.41
CA THR A 386 -5.85 13.25 -20.45
C THR A 386 -5.82 12.72 -19.02
N LEU A 387 -6.79 11.88 -18.67
CA LEU A 387 -6.73 11.09 -17.46
C LEU A 387 -6.00 9.77 -17.77
N ARG A 388 -4.77 9.61 -17.28
CA ARG A 388 -4.06 8.32 -17.36
C ARG A 388 -4.64 7.36 -16.32
N ILE A 389 -5.27 6.30 -16.78
CA ILE A 389 -5.55 5.11 -15.97
C ILE A 389 -4.20 4.43 -15.76
N ILE A 390 -3.60 4.64 -14.58
CA ILE A 390 -2.31 4.04 -14.25
C ILE A 390 -2.52 2.53 -14.08
N ARG A 391 -2.26 1.75 -15.13
CA ARG A 391 -1.98 0.32 -14.97
C ARG A 391 -0.76 0.19 -14.07
N LYS A 392 -0.88 -0.46 -12.92
CA LYS A 392 0.30 -0.93 -12.17
C LYS A 392 1.13 -1.78 -13.13
N VAL A 393 2.23 -1.22 -13.63
CA VAL A 393 3.22 -1.95 -14.41
C VAL A 393 3.94 -2.87 -13.42
N PRO A 394 4.03 -4.18 -13.67
CA PRO A 394 4.84 -5.09 -12.85
C PRO A 394 6.27 -4.54 -12.76
N LEU A 395 6.85 -4.62 -11.56
CA LEU A 395 8.20 -4.09 -11.24
C LEU A 395 9.29 -4.65 -12.19
N GLU A 396 9.01 -5.76 -12.85
CA GLU A 396 9.84 -6.45 -13.84
C GLU A 396 10.13 -5.63 -15.12
N MET A 397 9.38 -4.57 -15.39
CA MET A 397 9.62 -3.66 -16.54
C MET A 397 10.36 -2.37 -16.16
N LEU A 398 10.82 -2.22 -14.92
CA LEU A 398 11.45 -1.00 -14.40
C LEU A 398 12.93 -1.16 -14.00
N LEU A 399 13.60 -2.24 -14.42
CA LEU A 399 15.06 -2.36 -14.32
C LEU A 399 15.64 -2.65 -15.72
N PRO A 400 16.84 -2.14 -16.05
CA PRO A 400 17.45 -2.27 -17.38
C PRO A 400 17.71 -3.71 -17.81
#